data_AF-A0A969NK39-F1
#
_entry.id   AF-A0A969NK39-F1
#
_cell.length_a   1.000
_cell.length_b   1.000
_cell.length_c   1.000
_cell.angle_alpha   90.00
_cell.angle_beta   90.00
_cell.angle_gamma   90.00
#
_symmetry.space_group_name_H-M   'P 1'
#
loop_
_entity.id
_entity.type
_entity.pdbx_description
1 polymer ?
#
loop_
_entity_poly.entity_id
_entity_poly.type
_entity_poly.pdbx_seq_one_letter_code
_entity_poly.pdbx_strand_id
1 'polypeptide(L)'
;MLLKQNELNELVENFMNQNDRLIITTHSPYVLTALDNLIQAHNTFDKKPEEREKISSVISEEKWVAINNVSAYYLKDGEATDIIDYELDAIGANKIDDVSELHSLIYDKLLKIMFDNE
;
A
#
# COMPACT_ATOMS: atom_id res chain seq x y z
N MET A 1 -10.32 -8.72 -8.20
CA MET A 1 -9.77 -7.61 -7.38
C MET A 1 -9.41 -8.10 -5.98
N LEU A 2 -10.35 -8.71 -5.23
CA LEU A 2 -10.09 -9.39 -3.94
C LEU A 2 -8.98 -10.47 -4.00
N LEU A 3 -8.87 -11.21 -5.11
CA LEU A 3 -7.84 -12.25 -5.29
C LEU A 3 -6.40 -11.72 -5.24
N LYS A 4 -6.11 -10.53 -5.81
CA LYS A 4 -4.75 -9.95 -5.80
C LYS A 4 -4.34 -9.41 -4.42
N GLN A 5 -5.30 -9.01 -3.60
CA GLN A 5 -5.03 -8.48 -2.27
C GLN A 5 -4.72 -9.61 -1.27
N ASN A 6 -5.36 -10.78 -1.46
CA ASN A 6 -5.04 -11.98 -0.69
C ASN A 6 -3.63 -12.52 -0.99
N GLU A 7 -3.21 -12.55 -2.26
CA GLU A 7 -1.86 -12.97 -2.66
C GLU A 7 -0.76 -12.06 -2.06
N LEU A 8 -1.02 -10.76 -1.97
CA LEU A 8 -0.09 -9.82 -1.34
C LEU A 8 -0.04 -9.98 0.18
N ASN A 9 -1.19 -10.23 0.83
CA ASN A 9 -1.22 -10.51 2.26
C ASN A 9 -0.42 -11.78 2.58
N GLU A 10 -0.61 -12.85 1.80
CA GLU A 10 0.18 -14.09 1.93
C GLU A 10 1.68 -13.86 1.69
N LEU A 11 2.04 -12.99 0.74
CA LEU A 11 3.43 -12.60 0.50
C LEU A 11 4.01 -11.90 1.74
N VAL A 12 3.34 -10.86 2.24
CA VAL A 12 3.78 -10.12 3.43
C VAL A 12 3.88 -11.04 4.65
N GLU A 13 2.91 -11.93 4.85
CA GLU A 13 2.90 -12.93 5.93
C GLU A 13 4.13 -13.85 5.92
N ASN A 14 4.52 -14.34 4.73
CA ASN A 14 5.67 -15.22 4.62
C ASN A 14 6.99 -14.51 4.96
N PHE A 15 7.09 -13.21 4.70
CA PHE A 15 8.32 -12.44 4.95
C PHE A 15 8.41 -11.90 6.37
N MET A 16 7.29 -11.51 7.00
CA MET A 16 7.29 -11.00 8.38
C MET A 16 7.78 -12.05 9.40
N ASN A 17 7.63 -13.34 9.10
CA ASN A 17 8.02 -14.43 9.99
C ASN A 17 9.53 -14.75 10.03
N GLN A 18 10.36 -14.16 9.16
CA GLN A 18 11.77 -14.58 8.97
C GLN A 18 12.81 -13.55 9.44
N ASN A 19 12.43 -12.40 10.02
CA ASN A 19 13.35 -11.26 10.28
C ASN A 19 14.07 -10.75 9.01
N ASP A 20 13.53 -11.06 7.83
CA ASP A 20 14.09 -10.66 6.54
C ASP A 20 13.64 -9.25 6.15
N ARG A 21 14.47 -8.58 5.34
CA ARG A 21 14.10 -7.29 4.73
C ARG A 21 13.42 -7.55 3.39
N LEU A 22 12.16 -7.13 3.28
CA LEU A 22 11.40 -7.18 2.04
C LEU A 22 11.45 -5.84 1.32
N ILE A 23 11.82 -5.84 0.04
CA ILE A 23 11.73 -4.67 -0.84
C ILE A 23 10.64 -4.92 -1.86
N ILE A 24 9.67 -4.02 -1.94
CA ILE A 24 8.57 -4.09 -2.91
C ILE A 24 8.63 -2.84 -3.78
N THR A 25 8.75 -3.03 -5.09
CA THR A 25 8.57 -1.96 -6.08
C THR A 25 7.20 -2.13 -6.73
N THR A 26 6.36 -1.11 -6.66
CA THR A 26 4.97 -1.20 -7.16
C THR A 26 4.48 0.13 -7.69
N HIS A 27 3.66 0.07 -8.76
CA HIS A 27 2.80 1.16 -9.21
C HIS A 27 1.34 0.93 -8.82
N SER A 28 1.05 -0.10 -8.02
CA SER A 28 -0.30 -0.44 -7.60
C SER A 28 -0.64 0.26 -6.28
N PRO A 29 -1.53 1.27 -6.27
CA PRO A 29 -1.99 1.92 -5.02
C PRO A 29 -2.56 0.91 -4.03
N TYR A 30 -3.15 -0.19 -4.51
CA TYR A 30 -3.70 -1.26 -3.68
C TYR A 30 -2.67 -1.99 -2.82
N VAL A 31 -1.40 -2.02 -3.24
CA VAL A 31 -0.33 -2.60 -2.42
C VAL A 31 -0.07 -1.72 -1.20
N LEU A 32 -0.04 -0.40 -1.40
CA LEU A 32 0.09 0.55 -0.30
C LEU A 32 -1.13 0.54 0.62
N THR A 33 -2.34 0.46 0.06
CA THR A 33 -3.58 0.33 0.87
C THR A 33 -3.57 -0.93 1.74
N ALA A 34 -3.08 -2.06 1.20
CA ALA A 34 -2.97 -3.28 1.99
C ALA A 34 -1.99 -3.12 3.15
N LEU A 35 -0.80 -2.55 2.90
CA LEU A 35 0.18 -2.24 3.94
C LEU A 35 -0.37 -1.26 4.98
N ASP A 36 -1.07 -0.21 4.55
CA ASP A 36 -1.72 0.75 5.43
C ASP A 36 -2.73 0.07 6.36
N ASN A 37 -3.47 -0.95 5.89
CA ASN A 37 -4.38 -1.71 6.76
C ASN A 37 -3.62 -2.48 7.86
N LEU A 38 -2.47 -3.08 7.52
CA LEU A 38 -1.63 -3.80 8.48
C LEU A 38 -1.01 -2.85 9.51
N ILE A 39 -0.58 -1.68 9.05
CA ILE A 39 -0.06 -0.60 9.91
C ILE A 39 -1.17 -0.06 10.82
N GLN A 40 -2.34 0.20 10.25
CA GLN A 40 -3.49 0.71 11.00
C GLN A 40 -3.97 -0.27 12.07
N ALA A 41 -3.84 -1.59 11.86
CA ALA A 41 -4.11 -2.58 12.88
C ALA A 41 -3.19 -2.40 14.10
N HIS A 42 -1.88 -2.22 13.86
CA HIS A 42 -0.90 -1.92 14.91
C HIS A 42 -1.21 -0.58 15.61
N ASN A 43 -1.45 0.49 14.85
CA ASN A 43 -1.77 1.81 15.40
C ASN A 43 -3.05 1.79 16.27
N THR A 44 -4.03 0.95 15.88
CA THR A 44 -5.27 0.78 16.65
C THR A 44 -5.00 0.06 17.96
N PHE A 45 -4.13 -0.95 17.94
CA PHE A 45 -3.70 -1.67 19.14
C PHE A 45 -2.92 -0.75 20.10
N ASP A 46 -1.98 0.05 19.59
CA ASP A 46 -1.22 1.01 20.41
C ASP A 46 -2.13 2.00 21.14
N LYS A 47 -3.24 2.42 20.50
CA LYS A 47 -4.22 3.34 21.08
C LYS A 47 -5.25 2.66 21.99
N LYS A 48 -5.56 1.38 21.75
CA LYS A 48 -6.57 0.60 22.49
C LYS A 48 -6.11 -0.83 22.75
N PRO A 49 -5.09 -1.04 23.61
CA PRO A 49 -4.54 -2.38 23.85
C PRO A 49 -5.58 -3.37 24.42
N GLU A 50 -6.60 -2.86 25.11
CA GLU A 50 -7.70 -3.66 25.67
C GLU A 50 -8.61 -4.29 24.61
N GLU A 51 -8.65 -3.75 23.40
CA GLU A 51 -9.47 -4.25 22.29
C GLU A 51 -8.73 -5.28 21.41
N ARG A 52 -7.60 -5.82 21.89
CA ARG A 52 -6.71 -6.73 21.14
C ARG A 52 -7.45 -7.84 20.40
N GLU A 53 -8.34 -8.57 21.07
CA GLU A 53 -9.11 -9.67 20.47
C GLU A 53 -10.02 -9.21 19.34
N LYS A 54 -10.61 -8.02 19.49
CA LYS A 54 -11.48 -7.43 18.47
C LYS A 54 -10.68 -7.00 17.26
N ILE A 55 -9.51 -6.39 17.46
CA ILE A 55 -8.61 -6.01 16.37
C ILE A 55 -8.11 -7.27 15.64
N SER A 56 -7.70 -8.30 16.38
CA SER A 56 -7.19 -9.55 15.82
C SER A 56 -8.25 -10.32 15.03
N SER A 57 -9.54 -10.12 15.34
CA SER A 57 -10.65 -10.69 14.56
C SER A 57 -10.83 -10.07 13.17
N VAL A 58 -10.30 -8.86 12.95
CA VAL A 58 -10.34 -8.15 11.67
C VAL A 58 -9.08 -8.45 10.85
N ILE A 59 -7.91 -8.30 11.46
CA ILE A 59 -6.61 -8.64 10.87
C ILE A 59 -5.83 -9.39 11.94
N SER A 60 -5.40 -10.60 11.62
CA SER A 60 -4.66 -11.46 12.54
C SER A 60 -3.40 -10.76 13.07
N GLU A 61 -3.09 -10.99 14.35
CA GLU A 61 -2.07 -10.23 15.07
C GLU A 61 -0.66 -10.39 14.50
N GLU A 62 -0.34 -11.58 13.99
CA GLU A 62 0.92 -11.87 13.31
C GLU A 62 1.16 -11.03 12.05
N LYS A 63 0.13 -10.32 11.57
CA LYS A 63 0.19 -9.46 10.39
C LYS A 63 0.32 -7.98 10.74
N TRP A 64 0.29 -7.61 12.02
CA TRP A 64 0.39 -6.21 12.42
C TRP A 64 1.80 -5.70 12.17
N VAL A 65 1.90 -4.54 11.52
CA VAL A 65 3.18 -3.95 11.15
C VAL A 65 3.32 -2.61 11.85
N ALA A 66 4.31 -2.47 12.72
CA ALA A 66 4.62 -1.17 13.29
C ALA A 66 5.22 -0.24 12.20
N ILE A 67 4.74 0.99 12.09
CA ILE A 67 5.19 1.96 11.07
C ILE A 67 6.69 2.21 11.11
N ASN A 68 7.30 2.13 12.30
CA ASN A 68 8.75 2.27 12.52
C ASN A 68 9.59 1.17 11.86
N ASN A 69 8.97 0.06 11.45
CA ASN A 69 9.61 -1.03 10.71
C ASN A 69 9.42 -0.89 9.19
N VAL A 70 8.75 0.18 8.73
CA VAL A 70 8.44 0.42 7.32
C VAL A 70 9.19 1.65 6.83
N SER A 71 9.63 1.60 5.59
CA SER A 71 10.08 2.78 4.85
C SER A 71 9.43 2.74 3.47
N ALA A 72 8.87 3.87 3.03
CA ALA A 72 8.17 3.97 1.77
C ALA A 72 8.67 5.18 1.00
N TYR A 73 9.07 4.97 -0.26
CA TYR A 73 9.64 6.01 -1.10
C TYR A 73 8.96 6.04 -2.46
N TYR A 74 8.62 7.24 -2.93
CA TYR A 74 8.22 7.48 -4.30
C TYR A 74 9.44 7.84 -5.14
N LEU A 75 9.65 7.10 -6.23
CA LEU A 75 10.78 7.30 -7.14
C LEU A 75 10.30 8.06 -8.37
N LYS A 76 10.86 9.27 -8.59
CA LYS A 76 10.54 10.08 -9.76
C LYS A 76 11.76 10.92 -10.16
N ASP A 77 12.02 10.99 -11.46
CA ASP A 77 13.09 11.81 -12.05
C ASP A 77 14.49 11.57 -11.45
N GLY A 78 14.76 10.33 -11.00
CA GLY A 78 16.03 9.94 -10.37
C GLY A 78 16.14 10.29 -8.89
N GLU A 79 15.10 10.87 -8.29
CA GLU A 79 15.01 11.21 -6.88
C GLU A 79 14.07 10.27 -6.13
N ALA A 80 14.37 10.05 -4.84
CA ALA A 80 13.56 9.25 -3.93
C ALA A 80 12.99 10.17 -2.84
N THR A 81 11.66 10.24 -2.77
CA THR A 81 10.95 11.08 -1.80
C THR A 81 10.26 10.19 -0.79
N ASP A 82 10.50 10.43 0.51
CA ASP A 82 9.76 9.78 1.59
C ASP A 82 8.26 10.16 1.49
N ILE A 83 7.40 9.15 1.53
CA ILE A 83 5.95 9.31 1.41
C ILE A 83 5.20 8.92 2.68
N ILE A 84 5.88 8.56 3.77
CA ILE A 84 5.22 8.29 5.05
C ILE A 84 4.68 9.59 5.65
N ASP A 85 3.40 9.56 6.01
CA ASP A 85 2.76 10.54 6.87
C ASP A 85 2.94 10.14 8.34
N TYR A 86 3.94 10.73 8.98
CA TYR A 86 4.29 10.46 10.38
C TYR A 86 3.31 11.08 11.39
N GLU A 87 2.37 11.95 10.96
CA GLU A 87 1.31 12.44 11.86
C GLU A 87 0.16 11.42 11.95
N LEU A 88 -0.09 10.72 10.84
CA LEU A 88 -1.14 9.71 10.74
C LEU A 88 -0.64 8.27 10.90
N ASP A 89 0.68 8.07 10.95
CA ASP A 89 1.36 6.77 10.90
C ASP A 89 0.85 5.91 9.73
N ALA A 90 0.86 6.48 8.52
CA ALA A 90 0.35 5.85 7.30
C ALA A 90 1.20 6.24 6.06
N ILE A 91 1.15 5.43 5.01
CA ILE A 91 1.84 5.72 3.74
C ILE A 91 0.94 6.55 2.81
N GLY A 92 -0.33 6.16 2.67
CA GLY A 92 -1.29 6.85 1.82
C GLY A 92 -1.20 6.46 0.34
N ALA A 93 -2.16 5.64 -0.12
CA ALA A 93 -2.20 5.08 -1.47
C ALA A 93 -2.26 6.12 -2.61
N ASN A 94 -2.81 7.32 -2.34
CA ASN A 94 -2.96 8.37 -3.35
C ASN A 94 -1.62 8.91 -3.85
N LYS A 95 -0.50 8.68 -3.13
CA LYS A 95 0.82 9.21 -3.46
C LYS A 95 1.45 8.59 -4.72
N ILE A 96 0.95 7.43 -5.18
CA ILE A 96 1.52 6.71 -6.32
C ILE A 96 0.56 6.57 -7.51
N ASP A 97 -0.66 7.11 -7.40
CA ASP A 97 -1.71 6.93 -8.41
C ASP A 97 -1.58 7.86 -9.63
N ASP A 98 -0.72 8.89 -9.54
CA ASP A 98 -0.42 9.84 -10.62
C ASP A 98 0.02 9.14 -11.94
N VAL A 99 0.64 7.97 -11.84
CA VAL A 99 1.05 7.20 -13.03
C VAL A 99 -0.17 6.55 -13.70
N SER A 100 -1.13 6.01 -12.93
CA SER A 100 -2.37 5.45 -13.48
C SER A 100 -3.16 6.50 -14.27
N GLU A 101 -3.18 7.75 -13.78
CA GLU A 101 -3.82 8.88 -14.48
C GLU A 101 -3.16 9.17 -15.83
N LEU A 102 -1.83 9.17 -15.90
CA LEU A 102 -1.09 9.38 -17.15
C LEU A 102 -1.40 8.27 -18.17
N HIS A 103 -1.43 7.02 -17.73
CA HIS A 103 -1.77 5.88 -18.60
C HIS A 103 -3.21 5.97 -19.11
N SER A 104 -4.14 6.38 -18.25
CA SER A 104 -5.55 6.61 -18.62
C SER A 104 -5.68 7.72 -19.64
N LEU A 105 -4.97 8.84 -19.45
CA LEU A 105 -4.95 9.96 -20.39
C LEU A 105 -4.38 9.57 -21.77
N ILE A 106 -3.33 8.74 -21.80
CA ILE A 106 -2.77 8.23 -23.06
C ILE A 106 -3.80 7.34 -23.77
N TYR A 107 -4.45 6.44 -23.03
CA TYR A 107 -5.47 5.57 -23.59
C TYR A 107 -6.68 6.36 -24.12
N ASP A 108 -7.17 7.35 -23.38
CA ASP A 108 -8.24 8.25 -23.82
C ASP A 108 -7.89 9.03 -25.09
N LYS A 109 -6.63 9.50 -25.20
CA LYS A 109 -6.13 10.13 -26.44
C LYS A 109 -6.14 9.16 -27.61
N LEU A 110 -5.74 7.91 -27.40
CA LEU A 110 -5.75 6.88 -28.44
C LEU A 110 -7.19 6.51 -28.84
N LEU A 111 -8.11 6.39 -27.89
CA LEU A 111 -9.54 6.19 -28.17
C LEU A 111 -10.11 7.35 -28.98
N LYS A 112 -9.75 8.58 -28.62
CA LYS A 112 -10.18 9.76 -29.37
C LYS A 112 -9.68 9.72 -30.80
N ILE A 113 -8.41 9.37 -31.06
CA ILE A 113 -7.89 9.19 -32.42
C ILE A 113 -8.59 8.05 -33.17
N MET A 114 -8.91 6.95 -32.47
CA MET A 114 -9.57 5.78 -33.08
C MET A 114 -11.02 6.04 -33.47
N PHE A 115 -11.72 6.92 -32.74
CA PHE A 115 -13.14 7.21 -32.94
C PHE A 115 -13.42 8.61 -33.53
N ASP A 116 -12.42 9.49 -33.59
CA ASP A 116 -12.42 10.68 -34.47
C ASP A 116 -12.19 10.17 -35.92
N ASN A 117 -13.22 9.49 -36.45
CA ASN A 117 -13.43 9.44 -37.89
C ASN A 117 -14.13 10.74 -38.28
N GLU A 118 -13.50 11.53 -39.14
CA GLU A 118 -14.27 12.27 -40.17
C GLU A 118 -15.02 11.26 -41.05
#